data_AF-A0A1C6HAE0-F1
#
_entry.id   AF-A0A1C6HAE0-F1
#
_cell.length_a   1.000
_cell.length_b   1.000
_cell.length_c   1.000
_cell.angle_alpha   90.00
_cell.angle_beta   90.00
_cell.angle_gamma   90.00
#
_symmetry.space_group_name_H-M   'P 1'
#
loop_
_entity.id
_entity.type
_entity.pdbx_description
1 polymer ?
#
loop_
_entity_poly.entity_id
_entity_poly.type
_entity_poly.pdbx_seq_one_letter_code
_entity_poly.pdbx_strand_id
1 'polypeptide(L)' 'MDFKKTYFDIWKAAWDFHKNYCNPSENPKYWDEVLDEAYKINAIYKNSPENKFVNDLVLAILAELERKNVKK' A
#
# COMPACT_ATOMS: atom_id res chain seq x y z
N MET A 1 9.21 -21.12 -3.77
CA MET A 1 8.44 -20.13 -2.97
C MET A 1 7.30 -20.87 -2.31
N ASP A 2 7.08 -20.64 -1.02
CA ASP A 2 5.87 -21.11 -0.34
C ASP A 2 4.75 -20.11 -0.63
N PHE A 3 3.79 -20.51 -1.48
CA PHE A 3 2.65 -19.69 -1.86
C PHE A 3 1.94 -19.09 -0.64
N LYS A 4 1.68 -19.89 0.41
CA LYS A 4 0.91 -19.42 1.57
C LYS A 4 1.66 -18.33 2.31
N LYS A 5 2.96 -18.55 2.56
CA LYS A 5 3.80 -17.59 3.24
C LYS A 5 3.96 -16.30 2.42
N THR A 6 4.31 -16.41 1.14
CA THR A 6 4.54 -15.24 0.27
C THR A 6 3.31 -14.36 0.17
N TYR A 7 2.14 -14.94 -0.12
CA TYR A 7 0.93 -14.14 -0.25
C TYR A 7 0.44 -13.61 1.10
N PHE A 8 0.60 -14.36 2.19
CA PHE A 8 0.31 -13.83 3.53
C PHE A 8 1.17 -12.61 3.87
N ASP A 9 2.48 -12.65 3.57
CA ASP A 9 3.39 -11.53 3.81
C ASP A 9 2.99 -10.30 2.97
N ILE A 10 2.57 -10.50 1.71
CA ILE A 10 2.05 -9.43 0.84
C ILE A 10 0.76 -8.83 1.42
N TRP A 11 -0.21 -9.67 1.78
CA TRP A 11 -1.47 -9.22 2.37
C TRP A 11 -1.25 -8.46 3.68
N LYS A 12 -0.31 -8.93 4.51
CA LYS A 12 0.06 -8.27 5.75
C LYS A 12 0.69 -6.91 5.49
N ALA A 13 1.61 -6.80 4.54
CA ALA A 13 2.24 -5.52 4.18
C ALA A 13 1.19 -4.51 3.67
N ALA A 14 0.28 -4.94 2.79
CA ALA A 14 -0.82 -4.10 2.31
C ALA A 14 -1.77 -3.69 3.46
N TRP A 15 -2.11 -4.61 4.36
CA TRP A 15 -2.93 -4.31 5.53
C TRP A 15 -2.27 -3.30 6.46
N ASP A 16 -0.99 -3.50 6.79
CA ASP A 16 -0.25 -2.60 7.66
C ASP A 16 -0.14 -1.20 7.05
N PHE A 17 0.12 -1.10 5.74
CA PHE A 17 0.07 0.17 4.99
C PHE A 17 -1.29 0.85 5.12
N HIS A 18 -2.38 0.16 4.81
CA HIS A 18 -3.72 0.73 4.93
C HIS A 18 -4.03 1.17 6.36
N LYS A 19 -3.69 0.35 7.35
CA LYS A 19 -3.90 0.64 8.78
C LYS A 19 -3.14 1.90 9.21
N ASN A 20 -1.89 2.06 8.81
CA ASN A 20 -1.05 3.22 9.16
C ASN A 20 -1.64 4.53 8.64
N TYR A 21 -2.25 4.49 7.45
CA TYR A 21 -2.76 5.68 6.77
C TYR A 21 -4.29 5.78 6.75
N CYS A 22 -5.02 4.93 7.48
CA CYS A 22 -6.48 4.81 7.38
C CYS A 22 -7.27 6.10 7.65
N ASN A 23 -6.66 7.12 8.26
CA ASN A 23 -7.24 8.42 8.54
C ASN A 23 -6.55 9.51 7.69
N PRO A 24 -6.98 9.72 6.44
CA PRO A 24 -6.34 10.70 5.56
C PRO A 24 -6.46 12.13 6.05
N SER A 25 -5.46 12.92 5.67
CA SER A 25 -5.27 14.33 6.02
C SER A 25 -5.07 15.16 4.75
N GLU A 26 -5.49 16.42 4.78
CA GLU A 26 -5.23 17.39 3.69
C GLU A 26 -3.77 17.88 3.67
N ASN A 27 -2.99 17.57 4.72
CA ASN A 27 -1.59 17.99 4.80
C ASN A 27 -0.77 17.32 3.66
N PRO A 28 -0.09 18.09 2.79
CA PRO A 28 0.76 17.52 1.74
C PRO A 28 1.83 16.55 2.27
N LYS A 29 2.38 16.82 3.46
CA LYS A 29 3.38 15.96 4.09
C LYS A 29 2.85 14.55 4.36
N TYR A 30 1.57 14.41 4.69
CA TYR A 30 0.95 13.09 4.86
C TYR A 30 0.98 12.31 3.54
N TRP A 31 0.68 12.96 2.41
CA TRP A 31 0.70 12.31 1.11
C TRP A 31 2.13 11.96 0.66
N ASP A 32 3.12 12.78 1.00
CA ASP A 32 4.53 12.43 0.77
C ASP A 32 4.93 11.16 1.53
N GLU A 33 4.51 11.02 2.80
CA GLU A 33 4.77 9.83 3.62
C GLU A 33 4.05 8.58 3.07
N VAL A 34 2.79 8.72 2.65
CA VAL A 34 2.00 7.66 2.00
C VAL A 34 2.70 7.16 0.73
N LEU A 35 3.16 8.07 -0.13
CA LEU A 35 3.81 7.72 -1.39
C LEU A 35 5.18 7.07 -1.15
N ASP A 36 5.97 7.57 -0.21
CA ASP A 36 7.26 6.98 0.14
C ASP A 36 7.11 5.53 0.66
N GLU A 37 6.12 5.26 1.51
CA GLU A 37 5.86 3.91 1.99
C GLU A 37 5.34 2.98 0.88
N ALA A 38 4.46 3.48 0.00
CA ALA A 38 4.02 2.77 -1.19
C ALA A 38 5.19 2.37 -2.10
N TYR A 39 6.15 3.30 -2.35
CA TYR A 39 7.35 3.00 -3.13
C TYR A 39 8.24 1.96 -2.45
N LYS A 40 8.40 2.01 -1.12
CA LYS A 40 9.18 1.01 -0.38
C LYS A 40 8.58 -0.38 -0.50
N ILE A 41 7.25 -0.51 -0.36
CA ILE A 41 6.55 -1.78 -0.53
C ILE A 41 6.78 -2.34 -1.93
N ASN A 42 6.57 -1.52 -2.98
CA ASN A 42 6.77 -1.96 -4.36
C ASN A 42 8.24 -2.34 -4.65
N ALA A 43 9.21 -1.64 -4.05
CA ALA A 43 10.63 -1.92 -4.23
C ALA A 43 11.03 -3.31 -3.70
N ILE A 44 10.45 -3.76 -2.58
CA ILE A 44 10.70 -5.09 -2.00
C ILE A 44 10.36 -6.20 -2.99
N TYR A 45 9.29 -6.02 -3.77
CA TYR A 45 8.78 -7.03 -4.70
C TYR A 45 9.11 -6.75 -6.16
N LYS A 46 9.96 -5.76 -6.48
CA LYS A 46 10.21 -5.27 -7.86
C LYS A 46 10.57 -6.39 -8.86
N ASN A 47 11.37 -7.36 -8.41
CA ASN A 47 11.85 -8.46 -9.26
C ASN A 47 11.15 -9.79 -8.96
N SER A 48 10.05 -9.78 -8.19
CA SER A 48 9.30 -11.00 -7.87
C SER A 48 8.16 -11.22 -8.86
N PRO A 49 7.73 -12.48 -9.10
CA PRO A 49 6.55 -12.79 -9.91
C PRO A 49 5.27 -12.08 -9.42
N GLU A 50 5.19 -11.81 -8.13
CA GLU A 50 4.06 -11.17 -7.46
C GLU A 50 4.07 -9.64 -7.55
N ASN A 51 5.08 -9.01 -8.19
CA ASN A 51 5.19 -7.55 -8.25
C ASN A 51 3.88 -6.86 -8.68
N LYS A 52 3.25 -7.38 -9.74
CA LYS A 52 2.00 -6.83 -10.25
C LYS A 52 0.89 -6.88 -9.20
N PHE A 53 0.78 -8.01 -8.51
CA PHE A 53 -0.22 -8.19 -7.46
C PHE A 53 -0.01 -7.23 -6.28
N VAL A 54 1.23 -7.01 -5.87
CA VAL A 54 1.58 -6.02 -4.83
C VAL A 54 1.21 -4.61 -5.27
N ASN A 55 1.58 -4.22 -6.50
CA ASN A 55 1.24 -2.90 -7.03
C ASN A 55 -0.29 -2.68 -7.05
N ASP A 56 -1.06 -3.68 -7.50
CA ASP A 56 -2.52 -3.60 -7.58
C ASP A 56 -3.15 -3.40 -6.19
N LEU A 57 -2.63 -4.06 -5.14
CA LEU A 57 -3.09 -3.88 -3.76
C LEU A 57 -2.77 -2.48 -3.23
N VAL A 58 -1.54 -2.01 -3.44
CA VAL A 58 -1.12 -0.66 -3.00
C VAL A 58 -1.99 0.40 -3.68
N LEU A 59 -2.22 0.29 -4.99
CA LEU A 59 -3.09 1.20 -5.73
C LEU A 59 -4.54 1.18 -5.24
N ALA A 60 -5.08 0.00 -4.92
CA ALA A 60 -6.44 -0.11 -4.36
C ALA A 60 -6.57 0.64 -3.02
N ILE A 61 -5.53 0.58 -2.18
CA ILE A 61 -5.49 1.30 -0.90
C ILE A 61 -5.37 2.81 -1.13
N LEU A 62 -4.46 3.26 -1.99
CA LEU A 62 -4.33 4.68 -2.33
C LEU A 62 -5.65 5.28 -2.80
N ALA A 63 -6.36 4.57 -3.70
CA ALA A 63 -7.67 4.99 -4.17
C ALA A 63 -8.72 5.06 -3.04
N GLU A 64 -8.63 4.19 -2.02
CA GLU A 64 -9.51 4.26 -0.85
C GLU A 64 -9.18 5.47 0.04
N LEU A 65 -7.90 5.75 0.26
CA LEU A 65 -7.46 6.93 1.01
C LEU A 65 -7.94 8.21 0.34
N GLU A 66 -7.81 8.32 -0.99
CA GLU A 66 -8.33 9.45 -1.77
C GLU A 66 -9.85 9.60 -1.62
N ARG A 67 -10.61 8.49 -1.75
CA ARG A 67 -12.07 8.51 -1.55
C ARG A 67 -12.48 8.99 -0.17
N LYS A 68 -11.74 8.60 0.87
CA LYS A 68 -11.99 9.01 2.25
C LYS A 68 -11.58 10.47 2.51
N ASN A 69 -10.56 10.96 1.80
CA ASN A 69 -10.13 12.36 1.91
C ASN A 69 -11.16 13.32 1.31
N VAL A 70 -11.76 12.99 0.16
CA VAL A 70 -12.79 13.81 -0.50
C VAL A 70 -14.12 13.86 0.28
N LYS A 71 -14.38 12.87 1.14
CA LYS A 71 -15.61 12.76 1.94
C LYS A 71 -15.54 13.45 3.31
N LYS A 72 -14.40 14.02 3.70
CA LYS A 72 -14.27 14.83 4.92
C LYS A 72 -14.71 16.26 4.67
#